data_AF-A7EU94-F1
#
_entry.id   AF-A7EU94-F1
#
_cell.length_a   1.000
_cell.length_b   1.000
_cell.length_c   1.000
_cell.angle_alpha   90.00
_cell.angle_beta   90.00
_cell.angle_gamma   90.00
#
_symmetry.space_group_name_H-M   'P 1'
#
loop_
_entity.id
_entity.type
_entity.pdbx_description
1 polymer ?
#
loop_
_entity_poly.entity_id
_entity_poly.type
_entity_poly.pdbx_seq_one_letter_code
_entity_poly.pdbx_strand_id
1 'polypeptide(L)'
;MGHRGDVYERYYMQAFIDTDCQAIYLGSTRREDLIRAVGRLSRHERAPSDLTDAQKFEISQDPEILQLIQKRKESVLNIKSRSYPTIRAAAETRWYRKHQEIQTEINNLKNQKSKQLLAKTIKEFHKTVHTIEVDRQLQGILPADILTPSTIEYELEEQATIARLLFEPHTSLTED
;
A
#
# COMPACT_ATOMS: atom_id res chain seq x y z
N MET A 1 -7.94 14.08 56.94
CA MET A 1 -8.64 12.98 56.23
C MET A 1 -9.26 13.59 54.97
N GLY A 2 -8.45 13.85 53.94
CA GLY A 2 -8.94 14.36 52.65
C GLY A 2 -8.91 13.23 51.65
N HIS A 3 -10.09 12.74 51.24
CA HIS A 3 -10.20 11.80 50.14
C HIS A 3 -9.66 12.50 48.88
N ARG A 4 -8.62 11.91 48.29
CA ARG A 4 -8.06 12.37 47.02
C ARG A 4 -9.18 12.24 45.99
N GLY A 5 -9.50 13.33 45.30
CA GLY A 5 -10.48 13.35 44.19
C GLY A 5 -10.03 12.53 42.97
N ASP A 6 -8.90 11.83 43.07
CA ASP A 6 -8.34 10.98 42.03
C ASP A 6 -9.13 9.69 41.82
N VAL A 7 -9.97 9.27 42.77
CA VAL A 7 -10.79 8.05 42.64
C VAL A 7 -11.82 8.21 41.51
N TYR A 8 -12.51 9.35 41.44
CA TYR A 8 -13.49 9.58 40.36
C TYR A 8 -12.77 9.71 39.00
N GLU A 9 -11.65 10.43 38.96
CA GLU A 9 -10.87 10.57 37.73
C GLU A 9 -10.25 9.24 37.26
N ARG A 10 -9.75 8.40 38.18
CA ARG A 10 -9.10 7.13 37.82
C ARG A 10 -10.08 6.02 37.42
N TYR A 11 -11.24 5.94 38.07
CA TYR A 11 -12.18 4.83 37.86
C TYR A 11 -13.39 5.21 37.00
N TYR A 12 -13.75 6.50 36.93
CA TYR A 12 -14.90 7.00 36.15
C TYR A 12 -14.50 7.95 35.00
N MET A 13 -13.27 8.46 35.00
CA MET A 13 -12.68 9.18 33.85
C MET A 13 -11.35 8.55 33.37
N GLN A 14 -11.27 7.21 33.37
CA GLN A 14 -10.10 6.48 32.85
C GLN A 14 -9.82 6.82 31.37
N ALA A 15 -10.82 7.35 30.66
CA ALA A 15 -10.65 7.99 29.37
C ALA A 15 -10.35 9.49 29.55
N PHE A 16 -9.07 9.82 29.69
CA PHE A 16 -8.57 11.10 29.22
C PHE A 16 -8.87 11.17 27.71
N ILE A 17 -10.08 11.66 27.35
CA ILE A 17 -10.74 11.60 26.02
C ILE A 17 -9.85 10.97 24.96
N ASP A 18 -9.69 9.64 25.04
CA ASP A 18 -8.77 8.99 24.13
C ASP A 18 -9.57 8.65 22.88
N THR A 19 -9.29 9.50 21.92
CA THR A 19 -9.37 9.31 20.47
C THR A 19 -10.72 9.15 19.77
N ASP A 20 -11.83 8.71 20.39
CA ASP A 20 -13.07 8.50 19.59
C ASP A 20 -14.44 8.55 20.31
N CYS A 21 -14.71 9.61 21.07
CA CYS A 21 -16.08 9.86 21.58
C CYS A 21 -17.13 9.93 20.45
N GLN A 22 -16.74 10.37 19.24
CA GLN A 22 -17.63 10.39 18.07
C GLN A 22 -18.07 8.99 17.66
N ALA A 23 -17.15 8.02 17.65
CA ALA A 23 -17.47 6.64 17.29
C ALA A 23 -18.46 6.01 18.27
N ILE A 24 -18.25 6.25 19.57
CA ILE A 24 -19.14 5.77 20.64
C ILE A 24 -20.52 6.44 20.54
N TYR A 25 -20.56 7.76 20.38
CA TYR A 25 -21.81 8.52 20.35
C TYR A 25 -22.65 8.26 19.10
N LEU A 26 -22.01 8.12 17.93
CA LEU A 26 -22.69 7.93 16.65
C LEU A 26 -22.88 6.46 16.28
N GLY A 27 -22.40 5.52 17.11
CA GLY A 27 -22.37 4.09 16.76
C GLY A 27 -21.52 3.79 15.53
N SER A 28 -20.57 4.66 15.19
CA SER A 28 -19.70 4.48 14.02
C SER A 28 -18.44 3.68 14.38
N THR A 29 -17.73 3.17 13.37
CA THR A 29 -16.42 2.54 13.56
C THR A 29 -15.39 3.54 14.10
N ARG A 30 -14.47 3.09 14.95
CA ARG A 30 -13.36 3.93 15.46
C ARG A 30 -12.53 4.47 14.29
N ARG A 31 -12.06 5.71 14.38
CA ARG A 31 -11.15 6.38 13.47
C ARG A 31 -9.88 5.58 13.24
N GLU A 32 -9.31 4.95 14.26
CA GLU A 32 -8.13 4.10 14.08
C GLU A 32 -8.43 2.88 13.22
N ASP A 33 -9.59 2.24 13.42
CA ASP A 33 -10.04 1.13 12.59
C ASP A 33 -10.32 1.60 11.16
N LEU A 34 -10.88 2.80 10.98
CA LEU A 34 -11.05 3.45 9.68
C LEU A 34 -9.70 3.75 9.02
N ILE A 35 -8.73 4.33 9.74
CA ILE A 35 -7.37 4.60 9.23
C ILE A 35 -6.68 3.28 8.87
N ARG A 36 -6.83 2.23 9.69
CA ARG A 36 -6.31 0.89 9.40
C ARG A 36 -6.97 0.28 8.16
N ALA A 37 -8.30 0.39 8.04
CA ALA A 37 -9.05 -0.11 6.89
C ALA A 37 -8.69 0.65 5.59
N VAL A 38 -8.65 1.97 5.63
CA VAL A 38 -8.21 2.84 4.52
C VAL A 38 -6.74 2.58 4.17
N GLY A 39 -5.91 2.37 5.18
CA GLY A 39 -4.51 1.98 5.03
C GLY A 39 -4.37 0.66 4.27
N ARG A 40 -5.18 -0.36 4.60
CA ARG A 40 -5.23 -1.65 3.90
C ARG A 40 -5.78 -1.54 2.47
N LEU A 41 -6.79 -0.71 2.26
CA LEU A 41 -7.30 -0.40 0.92
C LEU A 41 -6.20 0.18 0.03
N SER A 42 -5.35 1.02 0.61
CA SER A 42 -4.23 1.67 -0.08
C SER A 42 -2.99 0.77 -0.20
N ARG A 43 -2.76 -0.11 0.78
CA ARG A 43 -1.60 -1.02 0.88
C ARG A 43 -2.12 -2.44 1.09
N HIS A 44 -2.59 -3.03 0.00
CA HIS A 44 -3.00 -4.42 0.03
C HIS A 44 -1.74 -5.30 0.04
N GLU A 45 -1.63 -6.25 0.97
CA GLU A 45 -0.45 -7.12 1.11
C GLU A 45 -0.10 -7.85 -0.19
N ARG A 46 -1.14 -8.25 -0.94
CA ARG A 46 -1.02 -8.94 -2.24
C ARG A 46 -0.86 -8.01 -3.44
N ALA A 47 -0.74 -6.70 -3.25
CA ALA A 47 -0.50 -5.78 -4.36
C ALA A 47 0.89 -6.03 -4.96
N PRO A 48 1.03 -6.01 -6.30
CA PRO A 48 2.34 -6.19 -6.93
C PRO A 48 3.32 -5.08 -6.50
N SER A 49 4.45 -5.47 -5.93
CA SER A 49 5.54 -4.55 -5.56
C SER A 49 6.51 -4.31 -6.70
N ASP A 50 6.73 -5.32 -7.54
CA ASP A 50 7.71 -5.34 -8.62
C ASP A 50 7.13 -5.97 -9.89
N LEU A 51 7.76 -5.68 -11.03
CA LEU A 51 7.43 -6.30 -12.31
C LEU A 51 7.93 -7.74 -12.38
N THR A 52 7.13 -8.60 -13.01
CA THR A 52 7.54 -9.97 -13.34
C THR A 52 8.64 -9.96 -14.40
N ASP A 53 9.49 -10.99 -14.43
CA ASP A 53 10.58 -11.07 -15.40
C ASP A 53 10.09 -11.13 -16.85
N ALA A 54 8.91 -11.71 -17.09
CA ALA A 54 8.24 -11.66 -18.39
C ALA A 54 7.92 -10.21 -18.81
N GLN A 55 7.38 -9.39 -17.90
CA GLN A 55 7.07 -7.97 -18.17
C GLN A 55 8.34 -7.15 -18.40
N LYS A 56 9.42 -7.44 -17.64
CA LYS A 56 10.73 -6.81 -17.88
C LYS A 56 11.29 -7.19 -19.25
N PHE A 57 11.09 -8.44 -19.67
CA PHE A 57 11.50 -8.90 -20.99
C PHE A 57 10.71 -8.20 -22.10
N GLU A 58 9.39 -8.07 -21.97
CA GLU A 58 8.56 -7.32 -22.92
C GLU A 58 9.03 -5.87 -23.08
N ILE A 59 9.33 -5.18 -21.97
CA ILE A 59 9.90 -3.82 -22.01
C ILE A 59 11.24 -3.82 -22.75
N SER A 60 12.06 -4.86 -22.60
CA SER A 60 13.35 -4.95 -23.29
C SER A 60 13.23 -5.14 -24.80
N GLN A 61 12.11 -5.71 -25.27
CA GLN A 61 11.80 -5.92 -26.69
C GLN A 61 11.13 -4.70 -27.35
N ASP A 62 10.92 -3.62 -26.61
CA ASP A 62 10.32 -2.40 -27.14
C ASP A 62 11.15 -1.82 -28.31
N PRO A 63 10.53 -1.45 -29.44
CA PRO A 63 11.23 -1.02 -30.63
C PRO A 63 12.10 0.23 -30.41
N GLU A 64 11.67 1.16 -29.55
CA GLU A 64 12.46 2.37 -29.23
C GLU A 64 13.74 2.00 -28.48
N ILE A 65 13.64 1.05 -27.54
CA ILE A 65 14.79 0.53 -26.79
C ILE A 65 15.75 -0.20 -27.73
N LEU A 66 15.23 -1.03 -28.63
CA LEU A 66 16.04 -1.76 -29.61
C LEU A 66 16.81 -0.81 -30.54
N GLN A 67 16.17 0.26 -31.01
CA GLN A 67 16.83 1.30 -31.80
C GLN A 67 17.96 1.99 -31.04
N LEU A 68 17.73 2.33 -29.76
CA LEU A 68 18.77 2.93 -28.92
C LEU A 68 19.93 1.95 -28.66
N ILE A 69 19.64 0.66 -28.47
CA ILE A 69 20.68 -0.38 -28.35
C ILE A 69 21.51 -0.47 -29.63
N GLN A 70 20.89 -0.36 -30.81
CA GLN A 70 21.59 -0.31 -32.08
C GLN A 70 22.49 0.92 -32.18
N LYS A 71 21.97 2.13 -31.89
CA LYS A 71 22.76 3.38 -31.83
C LYS A 71 23.94 3.25 -30.86
N ARG A 72 23.76 2.59 -29.72
CA ARG A 72 24.83 2.32 -28.75
C ARG A 72 25.92 1.44 -29.37
N LYS A 73 25.55 0.36 -30.07
CA LYS A 73 26.49 -0.51 -30.77
C LYS A 73 27.30 0.26 -31.82
N GLU A 74 26.63 1.10 -32.62
CA GLU A 74 27.27 1.99 -33.59
C GLU A 74 28.24 2.98 -32.92
N SER A 75 27.87 3.53 -31.76
CA SER A 75 28.77 4.40 -30.99
C SER A 75 30.03 3.66 -30.53
N VAL A 76 29.91 2.38 -30.12
CA VAL A 76 31.08 1.56 -29.75
C VAL A 76 31.98 1.29 -30.96
N LEU A 77 31.41 0.98 -32.12
CA LEU A 77 32.17 0.80 -33.36
C LEU A 77 32.89 2.09 -33.76
N ASN A 78 32.23 3.24 -33.63
CA ASN A 78 32.84 4.55 -33.88
C ASN A 78 34.04 4.81 -32.96
N ILE A 79 33.94 4.47 -31.68
CA ILE A 79 35.07 4.61 -30.73
C ILE A 79 36.24 3.71 -31.17
N LYS A 80 35.97 2.44 -31.49
CA LYS A 80 37.00 1.48 -31.94
C LYS A 80 37.68 1.90 -33.24
N SER A 81 36.92 2.46 -34.19
CA SER A 81 37.46 2.95 -35.47
C SER A 81 38.46 4.10 -35.33
N ARG A 82 38.44 4.80 -34.19
CA ARG A 82 39.29 5.96 -33.89
C ARG A 82 40.52 5.61 -33.05
N SER A 83 40.96 4.35 -33.15
CA SER A 83 42.16 3.83 -32.47
C SER A 83 42.06 3.71 -30.94
N TYR A 84 40.85 3.77 -30.37
CA TYR A 84 40.65 3.48 -28.95
C TYR A 84 40.30 2.00 -28.75
N PRO A 85 41.15 1.20 -28.08
CA PRO A 85 40.90 -0.23 -27.90
C PRO A 85 39.73 -0.52 -26.95
N THR A 86 39.46 0.38 -26.00
CA THR A 86 38.36 0.25 -25.04
C THR A 86 37.54 1.54 -24.95
N ILE A 87 36.28 1.42 -24.53
CA ILE A 87 35.40 2.59 -24.31
C ILE A 87 35.98 3.53 -23.25
N ARG A 88 36.60 2.96 -22.20
CA ARG A 88 37.24 3.73 -21.12
C ARG A 88 38.45 4.52 -21.60
N ALA A 89 39.21 4.01 -22.57
CA ALA A 89 40.32 4.75 -23.18
C ALA A 89 39.86 6.04 -23.89
N ALA A 90 38.57 6.12 -24.25
CA ALA A 90 37.97 7.29 -24.86
C ALA A 90 37.30 8.24 -23.85
N ALA A 91 37.48 8.06 -22.53
CA ALA A 91 36.71 8.74 -21.47
C ALA A 91 36.64 10.28 -21.61
N GLU A 92 37.72 10.91 -22.03
CA GLU A 92 37.80 12.38 -22.17
C GLU A 92 37.28 12.89 -23.52
N THR A 93 36.85 11.99 -24.41
CA THR A 93 36.44 12.33 -25.77
C THR A 93 34.93 12.59 -25.88
N ARG A 94 34.55 13.37 -26.90
CA ARG A 94 33.13 13.58 -27.25
C ARG A 94 32.38 12.27 -27.56
N TRP A 95 33.07 11.24 -28.05
CA TRP A 95 32.47 9.96 -28.43
C TRP A 95 32.05 9.14 -27.22
N TYR A 96 32.84 9.22 -26.16
CA TYR A 96 32.49 8.62 -24.88
C TYR A 96 31.28 9.29 -24.26
N ARG A 97 31.21 10.63 -24.29
CA ARG A 97 30.01 11.38 -23.83
C ARG A 97 28.76 10.95 -24.60
N LYS A 98 28.84 10.89 -25.93
CA LYS A 98 27.73 10.40 -26.77
C LYS A 98 27.32 8.97 -26.43
N HIS A 99 28.27 8.07 -26.18
CA HIS A 99 27.98 6.71 -25.74
C HIS A 99 27.27 6.69 -24.37
N GLN A 100 27.74 7.51 -23.42
CA GLN A 100 27.11 7.65 -22.11
C GLN A 100 25.69 8.21 -22.22
N GLU A 101 25.48 9.24 -23.02
CA GLU A 101 24.15 9.83 -23.28
C GLU A 101 23.17 8.75 -23.78
N ILE A 102 23.55 7.98 -24.79
CA ILE A 102 22.73 6.87 -25.30
C ILE A 102 22.45 5.84 -24.20
N GLN A 103 23.45 5.50 -23.38
CA GLN A 103 23.26 4.56 -22.27
C GLN A 103 22.31 5.10 -21.19
N THR A 104 22.39 6.39 -20.88
CA THR A 104 21.46 7.06 -19.94
C THR A 104 20.06 7.11 -20.50
N GLU A 105 19.90 7.36 -21.81
CA GLU A 105 18.61 7.38 -22.50
C GLU A 105 17.95 6.00 -22.46
N ILE A 106 18.70 4.93 -22.75
CA ILE A 106 18.22 3.53 -22.61
C ILE A 106 17.72 3.27 -21.20
N ASN A 107 18.51 3.64 -20.18
CA ASN A 107 18.16 3.38 -18.78
C ASN A 107 16.91 4.18 -18.35
N ASN A 108 16.83 5.45 -18.75
CA ASN A 108 15.70 6.31 -18.44
C ASN A 108 14.42 5.79 -19.08
N LEU A 109 14.47 5.42 -20.35
CA LEU A 109 13.31 4.95 -21.10
C LEU A 109 12.81 3.59 -20.57
N LYS A 110 13.73 2.67 -20.24
CA LYS A 110 13.40 1.43 -19.52
C LYS A 110 12.73 1.71 -18.17
N ASN A 111 13.31 2.58 -17.36
CA ASN A 111 12.77 2.92 -16.05
C ASN A 111 11.39 3.58 -16.15
N GLN A 112 11.19 4.46 -17.14
CA GLN A 112 9.91 5.10 -17.39
C GLN A 112 8.84 4.08 -17.75
N LYS A 113 9.09 3.19 -18.73
CA LYS A 113 8.14 2.15 -19.12
C LYS A 113 7.87 1.19 -17.97
N SER A 114 8.89 0.81 -17.19
CA SER A 114 8.71 -0.03 -16.01
C SER A 114 7.81 0.62 -14.96
N LYS A 115 8.03 1.90 -14.64
CA LYS A 115 7.18 2.64 -13.69
C LYS A 115 5.74 2.76 -14.17
N GLN A 116 5.55 3.04 -15.46
CA GLN A 116 4.22 3.14 -16.06
C GLN A 116 3.47 1.80 -16.00
N LEU A 117 4.15 0.70 -16.34
CA LEU A 117 3.55 -0.62 -16.31
C LEU A 117 3.22 -1.06 -14.88
N LEU A 118 4.12 -0.82 -13.92
CA LEU A 118 3.88 -1.13 -12.51
C LEU A 118 2.71 -0.32 -11.94
N ALA A 119 2.64 0.98 -12.25
CA ALA A 119 1.52 1.80 -11.82
C ALA A 119 0.17 1.31 -12.42
N LYS A 120 0.19 0.86 -13.67
CA LYS A 120 -0.98 0.29 -14.33
C LYS A 120 -1.40 -1.03 -13.69
N THR A 121 -0.47 -1.95 -13.44
CA THR A 121 -0.77 -3.25 -12.82
C THR A 121 -1.28 -3.10 -11.39
N ILE A 122 -0.70 -2.19 -10.59
CA ILE A 122 -1.20 -1.86 -9.25
C ILE A 122 -2.62 -1.30 -9.35
N LYS A 123 -2.88 -0.37 -10.27
CA LYS A 123 -4.21 0.21 -10.46
C LYS A 123 -5.24 -0.82 -10.89
N GLU A 124 -4.88 -1.74 -11.78
CA GLU A 124 -5.75 -2.84 -12.21
C GLU A 124 -6.02 -3.81 -11.06
N PHE A 125 -5.00 -4.16 -10.28
CA PHE A 125 -5.14 -4.98 -9.08
C PHE A 125 -6.16 -4.38 -8.11
N HIS A 126 -6.04 -3.09 -7.76
CA HIS A 126 -6.97 -2.45 -6.82
C HIS A 126 -8.40 -2.32 -7.37
N LYS A 127 -8.61 -2.35 -8.69
CA LYS A 127 -9.96 -2.41 -9.27
C LYS A 127 -10.61 -3.78 -9.09
N THR A 128 -9.85 -4.86 -9.20
CA THR A 128 -10.38 -6.23 -9.22
C THR A 128 -10.29 -6.93 -7.87
N VAL A 129 -9.44 -6.46 -6.95
CA VAL A 129 -9.21 -7.16 -5.67
C VAL A 129 -10.49 -7.28 -4.84
N HIS A 130 -11.35 -6.26 -4.87
CA HIS A 130 -12.61 -6.28 -4.12
C HIS A 130 -13.59 -7.31 -4.66
N THR A 131 -13.72 -7.43 -5.98
CA THR A 131 -14.61 -8.44 -6.58
C THR A 131 -14.10 -9.84 -6.31
N ILE A 132 -12.78 -10.07 -6.41
CA ILE A 132 -12.14 -11.35 -6.10
C ILE A 132 -12.34 -11.71 -4.62
N GLU A 133 -12.28 -10.74 -3.72
CA GLU A 133 -12.48 -10.97 -2.29
C GLU A 133 -13.94 -11.32 -1.96
N VAL A 134 -14.91 -10.65 -2.60
CA VAL A 134 -16.34 -11.00 -2.47
C VAL A 134 -16.59 -12.43 -2.96
N ASP A 135 -16.05 -12.81 -4.11
CA ASP A 135 -16.21 -14.16 -4.65
C ASP A 135 -15.62 -15.24 -3.73
N ARG A 136 -14.48 -14.95 -3.08
CA ARG A 136 -13.87 -15.83 -2.08
C ARG A 136 -14.74 -16.02 -0.84
N GLN A 137 -15.34 -14.94 -0.35
CA GLN A 137 -16.23 -14.99 0.82
C GLN A 137 -17.52 -15.75 0.50
N LEU A 138 -18.07 -15.61 -0.71
CA LEU A 138 -19.20 -16.42 -1.18
C LEU A 138 -18.86 -17.92 -1.25
N GLN A 139 -17.59 -18.27 -1.47
CA GLN A 139 -17.08 -19.64 -1.40
C GLN A 139 -16.79 -20.12 0.03
N GLY A 140 -17.08 -19.31 1.05
CA GLY A 140 -16.87 -19.63 2.47
C GLY A 140 -15.43 -19.44 2.94
N ILE A 141 -14.56 -18.82 2.12
CA ILE A 141 -13.19 -18.49 2.53
C ILE A 141 -13.23 -17.15 3.25
N LEU A 142 -13.08 -17.17 4.58
CA LEU A 142 -13.03 -15.96 5.39
C LEU A 142 -11.67 -15.24 5.20
N PRO A 143 -11.67 -13.90 5.22
CA PRO A 143 -10.41 -13.14 5.24
C PRO A 143 -9.61 -13.48 6.51
N ALA A 144 -8.28 -13.53 6.37
CA ALA A 144 -7.37 -13.94 7.46
C ALA A 144 -7.51 -13.09 8.73
N ASP A 145 -7.87 -11.81 8.57
CA ASP A 145 -8.11 -10.89 9.67
C ASP A 145 -9.55 -10.39 9.62
N ILE A 146 -10.44 -11.09 10.32
CA ILE A 146 -11.78 -10.58 10.58
C ILE A 146 -11.60 -9.38 11.52
N LEU A 147 -11.98 -8.18 11.05
CA LEU A 147 -12.14 -6.99 11.89
C LEU A 147 -13.39 -7.15 12.78
N THR A 148 -13.54 -8.28 13.47
CA THR A 148 -14.41 -8.29 14.63
C THR A 148 -13.82 -7.25 15.56
N PRO A 149 -14.56 -6.17 15.91
CA PRO A 149 -14.09 -5.26 16.94
C PRO A 149 -13.69 -6.13 18.13
N SER A 150 -12.50 -5.88 18.69
CA SER A 150 -12.05 -6.64 19.86
C SER A 150 -13.20 -6.66 20.86
N THR A 151 -13.60 -7.83 21.34
CA THR A 151 -14.50 -7.93 22.48
C THR A 151 -13.94 -7.02 23.56
N ILE A 152 -14.62 -5.90 23.82
CA ILE A 152 -14.14 -4.92 24.79
C ILE A 152 -14.22 -5.61 26.15
N GLU A 153 -13.09 -5.99 26.72
CA GLU A 153 -13.01 -6.52 28.07
C GLU A 153 -13.03 -5.32 29.04
N TYR A 154 -14.13 -5.16 29.76
CA TYR A 154 -14.27 -4.12 30.78
C TYR A 154 -13.64 -4.60 32.08
N GLU A 155 -12.75 -3.80 32.69
CA GLU A 155 -12.12 -4.13 33.98
C GLU A 155 -13.12 -4.15 35.14
N LEU A 156 -14.25 -3.44 35.02
CA LEU A 156 -15.32 -3.37 36.02
C LEU A 156 -16.60 -4.06 35.52
N GLU A 157 -17.16 -4.96 36.32
CA GLU A 157 -18.42 -5.66 36.01
C GLU A 157 -19.58 -4.70 35.76
N GLU A 158 -19.63 -3.58 36.48
CA GLU A 158 -20.67 -2.56 36.33
C GLU A 158 -20.65 -1.92 34.94
N GLN A 159 -19.46 -1.67 34.37
CA GLN A 159 -19.32 -1.12 33.03
C GLN A 159 -19.72 -2.14 31.95
N ALA A 160 -19.36 -3.41 32.13
CA ALA A 160 -19.82 -4.48 31.25
C ALA A 160 -21.36 -4.59 31.27
N THR A 161 -21.97 -4.43 32.44
CA THR A 161 -23.42 -4.48 32.61
C THR A 161 -24.11 -3.31 31.91
N ILE A 162 -23.59 -2.09 32.08
CA ILE A 162 -24.12 -0.89 31.43
C ILE A 162 -23.98 -0.99 29.90
N ALA A 163 -22.82 -1.44 29.40
CA ALA A 163 -22.60 -1.63 27.97
C ALA A 163 -23.56 -2.68 27.37
N ARG A 164 -23.77 -3.80 28.07
CA ARG A 164 -24.77 -4.80 27.66
C ARG A 164 -26.17 -4.19 27.60
N LEU A 165 -26.60 -3.46 28.64
CA LEU A 165 -27.93 -2.84 28.67
C LEU A 165 -28.14 -1.77 27.60
N LEU A 166 -27.10 -1.01 27.24
CA LEU A 166 -27.18 0.06 26.23
C LEU A 166 -27.08 -0.44 24.79
N PHE A 167 -26.36 -1.53 24.55
CA PHE A 167 -26.05 -2.02 23.20
C PHE A 167 -26.68 -3.38 22.87
N GLU A 168 -27.37 -4.04 23.81
CA GLU A 168 -28.26 -5.16 23.48
C GLU A 168 -29.45 -4.64 22.66
N PRO A 169 -29.79 -5.29 21.53
CA PRO A 169 -30.98 -4.94 20.79
C PRO A 169 -32.20 -5.21 21.69
N HIS A 170 -32.93 -4.16 22.06
CA HIS A 170 -34.18 -4.29 22.80
C HIS A 170 -35.23 -4.99 21.93
N THR A 171 -35.29 -6.32 21.99
CA THR A 171 -36.27 -7.14 21.26
C THR A 171 -37.65 -7.15 21.91
N SER A 172 -37.97 -6.23 22.81
CA SER A 172 -39.28 -6.21 23.48
C SER A 172 -39.71 -4.82 23.93
N LEU A 173 -40.14 -4.00 22.98
CA LEU A 173 -41.22 -3.05 23.22
C LEU A 173 -42.35 -3.38 22.25
N THR A 174 -43.12 -4.41 22.60
CA THR A 174 -44.48 -4.54 22.07
C THR A 174 -45.31 -3.45 22.75
N GLU A 175 -45.72 -2.46 21.97
CA GLU A 175 -46.76 -1.51 22.36
C GLU A 175 -48.10 -2.26 22.40
N ASP A 176 -48.74 -2.30 23.57
CA ASP A 176 -50.13 -2.75 23.75
C ASP A 176 -51.13 -1.71 23.23
#